data_AF-A0A9Q1JDS3-F1
#
_entry.id   AF-A0A9Q1JDS3-F1
#
_cell.length_a   1.000
_cell.length_b   1.000
_cell.length_c   1.000
_cell.angle_alpha   90.00
_cell.angle_beta   90.00
_cell.angle_gamma   90.00
#
_symmetry.space_group_name_H-M   'P 1'
#
loop_
_entity.id
_entity.type
_entity.pdbx_description
1 polymer ?
#
loop_
_entity_poly.entity_id
_entity_poly.type
_entity_poly.pdbx_seq_one_letter_code
_entity_poly.pdbx_strand_id
1 'polypeptide(L)'
;MCACFSSAEICNRRVLQQLLLAVPAFHIYGHKASCQIKYSIRPLEGFGTTDGEGMERLWSYLRTFSRMTKEMTPSHRLDLLTDGFLHYGRRKSTDIEIYV
;
A
#
# COMPACT_ATOMS: atom_id res chain seq x y z
N MET A 1 -11.38 0.16 -15.29
CA MET A 1 -11.73 -1.23 -15.65
C MET A 1 -12.01 -2.01 -14.38
N CYS A 2 -13.27 -2.38 -14.14
CA CYS A 2 -13.68 -3.06 -12.91
C CYS A 2 -13.58 -4.58 -13.07
N ALA A 3 -12.43 -5.17 -12.74
CA ALA A 3 -12.37 -6.59 -12.40
C ALA A 3 -12.86 -6.71 -10.95
N CYS A 4 -14.17 -6.91 -10.77
CA CYS A 4 -14.71 -7.24 -9.45
C CYS A 4 -14.01 -8.51 -8.98
N PHE A 5 -13.07 -8.39 -8.03
CA PHE A 5 -12.29 -9.44 -7.38
C PHE A 5 -12.94 -10.82 -7.57
N SER A 6 -12.67 -11.46 -8.71
CA SER A 6 -13.14 -12.81 -8.92
C SER A 6 -12.11 -13.62 -8.15
N SER A 7 -12.55 -14.44 -7.22
CA SER A 7 -11.68 -15.31 -6.43
C SER A 7 -10.94 -16.36 -7.28
N ALA A 8 -10.89 -16.17 -8.60
CA ALA A 8 -10.37 -17.07 -9.61
C ALA A 8 -8.88 -16.84 -9.92
N GLU A 9 -8.28 -15.71 -9.54
CA GLU A 9 -6.88 -15.39 -9.89
C GLU A 9 -5.86 -15.69 -8.79
N ILE A 10 -6.27 -16.07 -7.59
CA ILE A 10 -5.36 -16.37 -6.48
C ILE A 10 -5.31 -17.88 -6.23
N CYS A 11 -4.10 -18.44 -6.43
CA CYS A 11 -3.81 -19.88 -6.52
C CYS A 11 -4.16 -20.71 -5.25
N ASN A 12 -4.38 -20.08 -4.09
CA ASN A 12 -4.62 -20.80 -2.83
C ASN A 12 -5.90 -20.34 -2.11
N ARG A 13 -7.01 -21.08 -2.33
CA ARG A 13 -8.30 -20.81 -1.67
C ARG A 13 -8.29 -20.94 -0.15
N ARG A 14 -7.40 -21.77 0.43
CA ARG A 14 -7.36 -21.95 1.88
C ARG A 14 -6.85 -20.70 2.60
N VAL A 15 -5.86 -20.04 2.02
CA VAL A 15 -5.32 -18.78 2.55
C VAL A 15 -6.36 -17.66 2.44
N LEU A 16 -7.10 -17.60 1.33
CA LEU A 16 -8.16 -16.59 1.13
C LEU A 16 -9.28 -16.66 2.17
N GLN A 17 -9.61 -17.85 2.67
CA GLN A 17 -10.65 -18.01 3.70
C GLN A 17 -10.24 -17.41 5.06
N GLN A 18 -8.96 -17.12 5.25
CA GLN A 18 -8.41 -16.58 6.50
C GLN A 18 -8.05 -15.09 6.40
N LEU A 19 -8.28 -14.46 5.24
CA LEU A 19 -7.91 -13.07 4.99
C LEU A 19 -9.13 -12.18 4.79
N LEU A 20 -9.09 -11.00 5.38
CA LEU A 20 -9.98 -9.90 5.02
C LEU A 20 -9.40 -9.17 3.81
N LEU A 21 -10.19 -9.11 2.74
CA LEU A 21 -9.83 -8.38 1.53
C LEU A 21 -10.38 -6.96 1.60
N ALA A 22 -9.57 -5.98 1.18
CA ALA A 22 -9.96 -4.58 1.13
C ALA A 22 -9.31 -3.87 -0.05
N VAL A 23 -9.92 -2.78 -0.50
CA VAL A 23 -9.41 -1.93 -1.58
C VAL A 23 -9.05 -0.56 -0.99
N PRO A 24 -7.90 0.04 -1.35
CA PRO A 24 -7.51 1.36 -0.88
C PRO A 24 -8.62 2.41 -1.07
N ALA A 25 -8.74 3.34 -0.12
CA ALA A 25 -9.89 4.25 -0.01
C ALA A 25 -10.11 5.13 -1.26
N PHE A 26 -9.07 5.50 -2.00
CA PHE A 26 -9.27 6.21 -3.26
C PHE A 26 -9.68 5.28 -4.40
N HIS A 27 -8.99 4.15 -4.54
CA HIS A 27 -9.25 3.16 -5.59
C HIS A 27 -10.67 2.58 -5.54
N ILE A 28 -11.23 2.40 -4.34
CA ILE A 28 -12.55 1.78 -4.20
C ILE A 28 -13.67 2.62 -4.85
N TYR A 29 -13.50 3.95 -4.95
CA TYR A 29 -14.47 4.83 -5.62
C TYR A 29 -14.58 4.55 -7.13
N GLY A 30 -13.56 3.94 -7.75
CA GLY A 30 -13.61 3.48 -9.13
C GLY A 30 -14.43 2.19 -9.34
N HIS A 31 -14.91 1.56 -8.26
CA HIS A 31 -15.73 0.35 -8.32
C HIS A 31 -17.22 0.64 -8.12
N LYS A 32 -18.06 -0.33 -8.51
CA LYS A 32 -19.51 -0.31 -8.26
C LYS A 32 -19.83 -0.23 -6.76
N ALA A 33 -20.98 0.35 -6.42
CA ALA A 33 -21.41 0.58 -5.02
C ALA A 33 -21.34 -0.67 -4.13
N SER A 34 -21.70 -1.85 -4.65
CA SER A 34 -21.61 -3.10 -3.88
C SER A 34 -20.17 -3.50 -3.51
N CYS A 35 -19.19 -3.17 -4.34
CA CYS A 35 -17.78 -3.34 -3.98
C CYS A 35 -17.34 -2.30 -2.94
N GLN A 36 -17.83 -1.06 -3.06
CA GLN A 36 -17.51 0.00 -2.10
C GLN A 36 -17.95 -0.35 -0.69
N ILE A 37 -19.11 -0.96 -0.54
CA ILE A 37 -19.60 -1.41 0.77
C ILE A 37 -18.81 -2.64 1.25
N LYS A 38 -18.57 -3.62 0.37
CA LYS A 38 -17.98 -4.92 0.76
C LYS A 38 -16.48 -4.85 1.07
N TYR A 39 -15.73 -4.01 0.38
CA TYR A 39 -14.26 -3.99 0.43
C TYR A 39 -13.69 -2.63 0.88
N SER A 40 -14.52 -1.80 1.55
CA SER A 40 -14.04 -0.55 2.14
C SER A 40 -13.00 -0.83 3.24
N ILE A 41 -11.92 -0.06 3.26
CA ILE A 41 -10.97 -0.07 4.38
C ILE A 41 -11.47 0.74 5.59
N ARG A 42 -12.45 1.64 5.40
CA ARG A 42 -12.91 2.57 6.46
C ARG A 42 -13.45 1.89 7.72
N PRO A 43 -14.22 0.79 7.64
CA PRO A 43 -14.69 0.09 8.83
C PRO A 43 -13.66 -0.91 9.40
N LEU A 44 -12.49 -1.07 8.77
CA LEU A 44 -11.49 -2.04 9.24
C LEU A 44 -10.68 -1.48 10.40
N GLU A 45 -10.62 -2.25 11.47
CA GLU A 45 -9.79 -1.93 12.62
C GLU A 45 -8.31 -1.78 12.22
N GLY A 46 -7.65 -0.77 12.76
CA GLY A 46 -6.24 -0.48 12.48
C GLY A 46 -5.96 0.36 11.21
N PHE A 47 -6.93 0.52 10.29
CA PHE A 47 -6.74 1.38 9.10
C PHE A 47 -6.98 2.87 9.37
N GLY A 48 -7.79 3.19 10.38
CA GLY A 48 -8.17 4.55 10.74
C GLY A 48 -8.88 5.31 9.61
N THR A 49 -9.04 6.62 9.78
CA THR A 49 -9.62 7.52 8.76
C THR A 49 -8.54 8.08 7.84
N THR A 50 -7.67 7.22 7.33
CA THR A 50 -6.64 7.62 6.35
C THR A 50 -7.27 7.80 4.96
N ASP A 51 -6.65 8.63 4.13
CA ASP A 51 -7.03 8.79 2.71
C ASP A 51 -6.68 7.55 1.86
N GLY A 52 -5.90 6.61 2.42
CA GLY A 52 -5.43 5.41 1.74
C GLY A 52 -4.27 5.67 0.76
N GLU A 53 -3.73 6.88 0.70
CA GLU A 53 -2.71 7.32 -0.26
C GLU A 53 -1.27 7.12 0.24
N GLY A 54 -1.10 6.61 1.45
CA GLY A 54 0.21 6.46 2.09
C GLY A 54 1.21 5.66 1.24
N MET A 55 0.75 4.57 0.63
CA MET A 55 1.58 3.74 -0.26
C MET A 55 1.95 4.46 -1.55
N GLU A 56 1.02 5.22 -2.15
CA GLU A 56 1.29 5.98 -3.37
C GLU A 56 2.33 7.08 -3.14
N ARG A 57 2.24 7.76 -1.99
CA ARG A 57 3.23 8.75 -1.57
C ARG A 57 4.61 8.14 -1.36
N LEU A 58 4.67 6.95 -0.75
CA LEU A 58 5.92 6.20 -0.58
C LEU A 58 6.51 5.80 -1.94
N TRP A 59 5.69 5.28 -2.86
CA TRP A 59 6.16 4.95 -4.21
C TRP A 59 6.65 6.17 -4.98
N SER A 60 5.96 7.31 -4.86
CA SER A 60 6.38 8.58 -5.46
C SER A 60 7.76 9.01 -4.97
N TYR A 61 8.00 8.91 -3.66
CA TYR A 61 9.32 9.15 -3.07
C TYR A 61 10.38 8.17 -3.61
N LEU A 62 10.07 6.87 -3.62
CA LEU A 62 11.00 5.82 -4.05
C LEU A 62 11.31 5.85 -5.55
N ARG A 63 10.43 6.42 -6.38
CA ARG A 63 10.60 6.51 -7.83
C ARG A 63 11.92 7.18 -8.23
N THR A 64 12.41 8.11 -7.43
CA THR A 64 13.69 8.81 -7.66
C THR A 64 14.89 7.86 -7.59
N PHE A 65 14.81 6.81 -6.77
CA PHE A 65 15.86 5.81 -6.58
C PHE A 65 15.93 4.78 -7.71
N SER A 66 14.86 4.63 -8.50
CA SER A 66 14.82 3.66 -9.61
C SER A 66 15.93 3.90 -10.64
N ARG A 67 16.26 5.17 -10.93
CA ARG A 67 17.35 5.50 -11.85
C ARG A 67 18.73 5.31 -11.22
N MET A 68 18.87 5.65 -9.93
CA MET A 68 20.13 5.53 -9.20
C MET A 68 20.54 4.07 -8.98
N THR A 69 19.56 3.18 -8.78
CA THR A 69 19.77 1.76 -8.46
C THR A 69 19.79 0.85 -9.68
N LYS A 70 19.69 1.41 -10.89
CA LYS A 70 19.58 0.62 -12.13
C LYS A 70 20.81 -0.24 -12.40
N GLU A 71 22.00 0.32 -12.19
CA GLU A 71 23.29 -0.32 -12.48
C GLU A 71 23.97 -0.87 -11.20
N MET A 72 23.27 -0.84 -10.06
CA MET A 72 23.80 -1.34 -8.79
C MET A 72 23.73 -2.87 -8.73
N THR A 73 24.68 -3.48 -7.99
CA THR A 73 24.55 -4.89 -7.61
C THR A 73 23.28 -5.09 -6.77
N PRO A 74 22.68 -6.30 -6.77
CA PRO A 74 21.47 -6.57 -5.99
C PRO A 74 21.60 -6.23 -4.50
N SER A 75 22.77 -6.51 -3.89
CA SER A 75 23.04 -6.18 -2.50
C SER A 75 23.03 -4.68 -2.24
N HIS A 76 23.80 -3.89 -3.01
CA HIS A 76 23.83 -2.44 -2.82
C HIS A 76 22.47 -1.78 -3.12
N ARG A 77 21.73 -2.33 -4.08
CA ARG A 77 20.35 -1.88 -4.35
C ARG A 77 19.44 -2.11 -3.16
N LEU A 78 19.52 -3.27 -2.52
CA LEU A 78 18.73 -3.58 -1.33
C LEU A 78 19.07 -2.65 -0.18
N ASP A 79 20.36 -2.43 0.09
CA ASP A 79 20.82 -1.55 1.17
C ASP A 79 20.31 -0.12 0.99
N LEU A 80 20.47 0.42 -0.23
CA LEU A 80 20.05 1.79 -0.54
C LEU A 80 18.52 1.97 -0.49
N LEU A 81 17.75 1.00 -1.01
CA LEU A 81 16.29 1.07 -0.91
C LEU A 81 15.85 0.95 0.56
N THR A 82 16.49 0.09 1.35
CA THR A 82 16.23 -0.07 2.78
C THR A 82 16.48 1.23 3.54
N ASP A 83 17.60 1.90 3.29
CA ASP A 83 17.88 3.22 3.88
C ASP A 83 16.82 4.27 3.48
N GLY A 84 16.39 4.27 2.21
CA GLY A 84 15.30 5.11 1.73
C GLY A 84 13.98 4.85 2.48
N PHE A 85 13.60 3.59 2.70
CA PHE A 85 12.43 3.23 3.50
C PHE A 85 12.55 3.73 4.94
N LEU A 86 13.69 3.50 5.59
CA LEU A 86 13.93 3.93 6.97
C LEU A 86 13.91 5.46 7.09
N HIS A 87 14.50 6.18 6.14
CA HIS A 87 14.47 7.63 6.10
C HIS A 87 13.05 8.16 5.96
N TYR A 88 12.27 7.62 5.02
CA TYR A 88 10.87 8.00 4.83
C TYR A 88 10.05 7.72 6.10
N GLY A 89 10.23 6.54 6.70
CA GLY A 89 9.58 6.13 7.94
C GLY A 89 9.87 7.07 9.09
N ARG A 90 11.16 7.39 9.35
CA ARG A 90 11.56 8.34 10.39
C ARG A 90 10.91 9.71 10.21
N ARG A 91 10.90 10.24 8.98
CA ARG A 91 10.26 11.53 8.67
C ARG A 91 8.75 11.50 8.93
N LYS A 92 8.09 10.37 8.63
CA LYS A 92 6.67 10.20 8.92
C LYS A 92 6.37 10.08 10.41
N SER A 93 7.22 9.38 11.16
CA SER A 93 7.10 9.30 12.62
C SER A 93 7.22 10.67 13.27
N THR A 94 8.19 11.50 12.85
CA THR A 94 8.31 12.88 13.35
C THR A 94 7.09 13.74 13.00
N ASP A 95 6.49 13.53 11.82
CA ASP A 95 5.26 14.23 11.46
C ASP A 95 4.09 13.82 12.37
N ILE A 96 4.00 12.55 12.79
CA ILE A 96 2.93 12.03 13.67
C ILE A 96 3.12 12.52 15.11
N GLU A 97 4.35 12.51 15.64
CA GLU A 97 4.66 12.95 17.01
C GLU A 97 4.35 14.43 17.26
N ILE A 98 4.20 15.25 16.22
CA ILE A 98 3.79 16.66 16.34
C ILE A 98 2.26 16.79 16.56
N TYR A 99 1.48 15.75 16.26
CA TYR A 99 0.01 15.74 16.41
C TYR A 99 -0.50 14.85 17.55
N VAL A 100 0.38 14.39 18.45
CA VAL A 100 0.02 13.65 19.68
C VAL A 100 0.21 14.54 20.90
#